data_AF-A0A1J4MZS9-F1
#
_entry.id   AF-A0A1J4MZS9-F1
#
_cell.length_a   1.000
_cell.length_b   1.000
_cell.length_c   1.000
_cell.angle_alpha   90.00
_cell.angle_beta   90.00
_cell.angle_gamma   90.00
#
_symmetry.space_group_name_H-M   'P 1'
#
loop_
_entity.id
_entity.type
_entity.pdbx_description
1 polymer ?
#
loop_
_entity_poly.entity_id
_entity_poly.type
_entity_poly.pdbx_seq_one_letter_code
_entity_poly.pdbx_strand_id
1 'polypeptide(L)' 'MASLRCPCGTNFRTETDDELVEQVQEHLAEAHPGRTYSRDDILMLAAMS' A
#
# COMPACT_ATOMS: atom_id res chain seq x y z
N MET A 1 7.82 4.44 10.68
CA MET A 1 7.56 3.00 10.50
C MET A 1 6.11 2.86 10.08
N ALA A 2 5.89 2.71 8.78
CA ALA A 2 4.57 2.65 8.17
C ALA A 2 4.21 1.19 7.87
N SER A 3 2.95 0.81 8.04
CA SER A 3 2.49 -0.54 7.74
C SER A 3 1.11 -0.51 7.11
N LEU A 4 0.88 -1.43 6.18
CA LEU A 4 -0.42 -1.61 5.55
C LEU A 4 -0.73 -3.09 5.40
N ARG A 5 -1.93 -3.48 5.83
CA ARG A 5 -2.47 -4.83 5.60
C ARG A 5 -3.42 -4.80 4.42
N CYS A 6 -2.97 -5.32 3.28
CA CYS A 6 -3.80 -5.40 2.09
C CYS A 6 -4.86 -6.49 2.26
N PRO A 7 -6.13 -6.25 1.87
CA PRO A 7 -7.20 -7.23 1.98
C PRO A 7 -6.96 -8.51 1.14
N CYS A 8 -6.04 -8.50 0.18
CA CYS A 8 -5.63 -9.70 -0.56
C CYS A 8 -4.76 -10.66 0.26
N GLY A 9 -4.28 -10.24 1.44
CA GLY A 9 -3.45 -11.02 2.35
C GLY A 9 -1.99 -10.53 2.46
N THR A 10 -1.54 -9.68 1.54
CA THR A 10 -0.19 -9.08 1.57
C THR A 10 -0.08 -8.07 2.72
N ASN A 11 1.05 -8.09 3.44
CA ASN A 11 1.35 -7.11 4.48
C ASN A 11 2.62 -6.34 4.09
N PHE A 12 2.56 -5.03 4.21
CA PHE A 12 3.68 -4.13 3.97
C PHE A 12 4.14 -3.54 5.29
N ARG A 13 5.46 -3.39 5.42
CA ARG A 13 6.08 -2.72 6.56
C ARG A 13 7.35 -2.04 6.09
N THR A 14 7.38 -0.72 6.19
CA THR A 14 8.45 0.15 5.70
C THR A 14 8.86 1.13 6.77
N GLU A 15 9.97 1.83 6.55
CA GLU A 15 10.42 2.86 7.50
C GLU A 15 9.63 4.16 7.28
N THR A 16 9.30 4.46 6.02
CA THR A 16 8.60 5.69 5.62
C THR A 16 7.30 5.44 4.86
N ASP A 17 6.46 6.47 4.84
CA ASP A 17 5.21 6.52 4.07
C ASP A 17 5.47 6.50 2.55
N ASP A 18 6.55 7.13 2.10
CA ASP A 18 6.97 7.13 0.69
C ASP A 18 7.26 5.71 0.19
N GLU A 19 8.09 4.97 0.93
CA GLU A 19 8.42 3.58 0.62
C GLU A 19 7.18 2.69 0.63
N LEU A 20 6.25 2.92 1.56
CA LEU A 20 5.01 2.16 1.64
C LEU A 20 4.17 2.37 0.38
N VAL A 21 4.04 3.62 -0.06
CA VAL A 21 3.25 3.99 -1.23
C VAL A 21 3.85 3.39 -2.49
N GLU A 22 5.17 3.47 -2.67
CA GLU A 22 5.85 2.89 -3.82
C GLU A 22 5.63 1.37 -3.91
N GLN A 23 5.86 0.63 -2.82
CA GLN A 23 5.66 -0.82 -2.80
C GLN A 23 4.20 -1.22 -3.01
N VAL A 24 3.25 -0.48 -2.45
CA VAL A 24 1.82 -0.75 -2.65
C VAL A 24 1.42 -0.48 -4.10
N GLN A 25 1.93 0.58 -4.72
CA GLN A 25 1.65 0.88 -6.13
C GLN A 25 2.22 -0.17 -7.07
N GLU A 26 3.44 -0.63 -6.83
CA GLU A 26 4.06 -1.74 -7.56
C GLU A 26 3.22 -3.02 -7.42
N HIS A 27 2.85 -3.38 -6.19
CA HIS A 27 1.98 -4.53 -5.93
C HIS A 27 0.63 -4.43 -6.65
N LEU A 28 0.00 -3.25 -6.67
CA LEU A 28 -1.27 -3.06 -7.38
C LEU A 28 -1.11 -3.25 -8.89
N ALA A 29 -0.05 -2.71 -9.48
CA ALA A 29 0.23 -2.85 -10.90
C ALA A 29 0.44 -4.31 -11.31
N GLU A 30 1.13 -5.10 -10.47
CA GLU A 30 1.43 -6.51 -10.75
C GLU A 30 0.27 -7.46 -10.42
N ALA A 31 -0.30 -7.37 -9.21
CA ALA A 31 -1.28 -8.33 -8.70
C ALA A 31 -2.73 -7.95 -9.02
N HIS A 32 -3.00 -6.66 -9.28
CA HIS A 32 -4.34 -6.12 -9.44
C HIS A 32 -4.46 -5.19 -10.65
N PRO A 33 -4.22 -5.69 -11.88
CA PRO A 33 -4.30 -4.88 -13.09
C PRO A 33 -5.68 -4.19 -13.17
N GLY A 34 -5.67 -2.86 -13.30
CA GLY A 34 -6.88 -2.03 -13.33
C GLY A 34 -7.34 -1.48 -11.96
N ARG A 35 -6.67 -1.82 -10.86
CA ARG A 35 -6.83 -1.11 -9.58
C ARG A 35 -5.68 -0.13 -9.39
N THR A 36 -6.03 1.13 -9.13
CA THR A 36 -5.09 2.19 -8.78
C THR A 36 -5.61 2.88 -7.53
N TYR A 37 -4.76 2.96 -6.51
CA TYR A 37 -5.00 3.80 -5.35
C TYR A 37 -4.09 5.02 -5.41
N SER A 38 -4.63 6.18 -5.04
CA SER A 38 -3.80 7.36 -4.86
C SER A 38 -2.92 7.20 -3.63
N ARG A 39 -1.87 8.02 -3.52
CA ARG A 39 -1.03 8.08 -2.32
C ARG A 39 -1.87 8.26 -1.05
N ASP A 40 -2.79 9.21 -1.08
CA ASP A 40 -3.61 9.54 0.09
C ASP A 40 -4.52 8.37 0.48
N ASP A 41 -5.11 7.66 -0.49
CA ASP A 41 -5.89 6.46 -0.21
C ASP A 41 -5.05 5.38 0.48
N ILE A 42 -3.82 5.17 0.01
CA ILE A 42 -2.89 4.19 0.58
C ILE A 42 -2.54 4.55 2.02
N LEU A 43 -2.21 5.82 2.29
CA LEU A 43 -1.85 6.27 3.64
C LEU A 43 -3.05 6.28 4.59
N MET A 44 -4.24 6.58 4.09
CA MET A 44 -5.48 6.44 4.85
C MET A 44 -5.73 4.98 5.25
N LEU A 45 -5.53 4.03 4.33
CA LEU A 45 -5.66 2.60 4.62
C LEU A 45 -4.59 2.12 5.62
N ALA A 46 -3.36 2.62 5.49
CA ALA A 46 -2.25 2.31 6.39
C ALA A 46 -2.51 2.79 7.81
N ALA A 47 -3.10 3.97 7.97
CA ALA A 47 -3.45 4.53 9.28
C ALA A 47 -4.55 3.73 10.01
N MET A 48 -5.27 2.86 9.30
CA MET A 48 -6.37 2.04 9.82
C MET A 48 -6.00 0.56 10.01
N SER A 49 -4.77 0.17 9.68
CA SER A 49 -4.29 -1.23 9.69
C SER A 49 -3.32 -1.53 10.82
#